data_AF-A0A354Y9T4-F1
#
_entry.id   AF-A0A354Y9T4-F1
#
_cell.length_a   1.000
_cell.length_b   1.000
_cell.length_c   1.000
_cell.angle_alpha   90.00
_cell.angle_beta   90.00
_cell.angle_gamma   90.00
#
_symmetry.space_group_name_H-M   'P 1'
#
loop_
_entity.id
_entity.type
_entity.pdbx_description
1 polymer ?
#
loop_
_entity_poly.entity_id
_entity_poly.type
_entity_poly.pdbx_seq_one_letter_code
_entity_poly.pdbx_strand_id
1 'polypeptide(L)'
;MLRTALFVAGLGMIALHSAPAGAQERGWNAAQTVTCSSNDKRRRQCDTPFRGRAVLVENISGTRCVEGSNWGSGRGYVWVDRGCRGRFAEQRGG
;
A
#
# COMPACT_ATOMS: atom_id res chain seq x y z
N MET A 1 36.54 -12.95 60.95
CA MET A 1 35.80 -11.66 60.96
C MET A 1 35.12 -11.47 59.59
N LEU A 2 34.38 -12.44 59.04
CA LEU A 2 32.96 -12.70 59.29
C LEU A 2 32.12 -11.44 59.48
N ARG A 3 31.53 -10.89 58.40
CA ARG A 3 30.27 -10.12 58.44
C ARG A 3 29.49 -10.33 57.14
N THR A 4 28.92 -11.52 57.06
CA THR A 4 27.69 -11.87 56.36
C THR A 4 26.70 -10.71 56.34
N ALA A 5 26.22 -10.33 55.15
CA ALA A 5 25.00 -9.53 54.98
C ALA A 5 24.16 -10.14 53.85
N LEU A 6 23.78 -11.40 54.04
CA LEU A 6 22.54 -11.93 53.49
C LEU A 6 21.39 -11.26 54.26
N PHE A 7 20.77 -10.25 53.67
CA PHE A 7 19.42 -9.82 54.05
C PHE A 7 18.49 -10.09 52.88
N VAL A 8 17.74 -11.18 53.07
CA VAL A 8 16.59 -11.62 52.30
C VAL A 8 15.45 -10.64 52.55
N ALA A 9 14.87 -10.06 51.50
CA ALA A 9 13.46 -9.67 51.48
C ALA A 9 13.03 -9.55 50.02
N GLY A 10 12.32 -10.56 49.53
CA GLY A 10 11.75 -10.57 48.19
C GLY A 10 10.75 -9.44 48.00
N LEU A 11 10.90 -8.73 46.89
CA LEU A 11 9.88 -7.93 46.23
C LEU A 11 10.20 -7.98 44.74
N GLY A 12 9.50 -8.89 44.04
CA GLY A 12 9.25 -8.83 42.60
C GLY A 12 10.47 -9.01 41.70
N MET A 13 10.46 -10.08 40.91
CA MET A 13 11.12 -10.05 39.61
C MET A 13 10.67 -8.77 38.89
N ILE A 14 11.54 -7.76 38.80
CA ILE A 14 11.37 -6.71 37.82
C ILE A 14 11.60 -7.45 36.50
N ALA A 15 10.52 -7.97 35.92
CA ALA A 15 10.52 -8.34 34.54
C ALA A 15 11.03 -7.08 33.82
N LEU A 16 12.23 -7.15 33.26
CA LEU A 16 12.58 -6.28 32.17
C LEU A 16 11.56 -6.61 31.11
N HIS A 17 10.47 -5.84 31.10
CA HIS A 17 9.43 -5.96 30.12
C HIS A 17 10.11 -5.60 28.81
N SER A 18 10.46 -6.63 28.05
CA SER A 18 10.81 -6.52 26.65
C SER A 18 9.61 -5.86 25.97
N ALA A 19 9.62 -4.54 25.88
CA ALA A 19 8.74 -3.86 24.94
C ALA A 19 9.15 -4.40 23.58
N PRO A 20 8.27 -5.11 22.83
CA PRO A 20 8.49 -5.16 21.40
C PRO A 20 8.40 -3.68 21.00
N ALA A 21 9.53 -3.09 20.64
CA ALA A 21 9.52 -1.83 19.94
C ALA A 21 8.54 -2.05 18.80
N GLY A 22 7.38 -1.38 18.89
CA GLY A 22 6.28 -1.54 17.96
C GLY A 22 6.91 -1.54 16.59
N ALA A 23 6.69 -2.63 15.86
CA ALA A 23 7.08 -2.73 14.48
C ALA A 23 6.54 -1.49 13.80
N GLN A 24 7.41 -0.49 13.62
CA GLN A 24 7.15 0.57 12.67
C GLN A 24 7.42 -0.13 11.36
N GLU A 25 6.44 -0.93 10.94
CA GLU A 25 6.24 -1.42 9.60
C GLU A 25 6.17 -0.17 8.75
N ARG A 26 7.35 0.38 8.44
CA ARG A 26 7.53 1.41 7.44
C ARG A 26 7.12 0.73 6.16
N GLY A 27 5.82 0.83 5.88
CA GLY A 27 5.12 0.24 4.75
C GLY A 27 5.95 0.45 3.51
N TRP A 28 6.63 -0.63 3.17
CA TRP A 28 7.49 -0.87 2.05
C TRP A 28 6.98 -0.17 0.79
N ASN A 29 7.47 1.05 0.51
CA ASN A 29 7.21 1.82 -0.72
C ASN A 29 5.90 1.43 -1.42
N ALA A 30 4.76 1.60 -0.72
CA ALA A 30 3.46 1.24 -1.27
C ALA A 30 3.37 1.91 -2.63
N ALA A 31 3.43 1.13 -3.71
CA ALA A 31 3.36 1.68 -5.05
C ALA A 31 2.14 2.56 -5.06
N GLN A 32 2.31 3.86 -5.31
CA GLN A 32 1.16 4.75 -5.25
C GLN A 32 0.22 4.28 -6.35
N THR A 33 -0.91 3.71 -5.94
CA THR A 33 -1.88 3.12 -6.86
C THR A 33 -3.15 3.94 -6.83
N VAL A 34 -3.87 3.91 -7.95
CA VAL A 34 -5.20 4.50 -8.09
C VAL A 34 -6.15 3.44 -8.60
N THR A 35 -7.34 3.36 -8.02
CA THR A 35 -8.42 2.51 -8.53
C THR A 35 -9.36 3.38 -9.35
N CYS A 36 -9.61 3.02 -10.61
CA CYS A 36 -10.49 3.77 -11.50
C CYS A 36 -11.51 2.83 -12.15
N SER A 37 -12.77 3.26 -12.19
CA SER A 37 -13.90 2.39 -12.53
C SER A 37 -14.92 3.03 -13.47
N SER A 38 -15.16 2.40 -14.63
CA SER A 38 -16.30 2.70 -15.51
C SER A 38 -17.47 1.77 -15.16
N ASN A 39 -18.34 2.19 -14.25
CA ASN A 39 -19.49 1.36 -13.80
C ASN A 39 -20.66 1.40 -14.80
N ASP A 40 -20.84 2.53 -15.46
CA ASP A 40 -21.94 2.86 -16.38
C ASP A 40 -21.55 2.73 -17.86
N LYS A 41 -20.39 2.10 -18.14
CA LYS A 41 -19.79 1.97 -19.48
C LYS A 41 -19.49 3.33 -20.15
N ARG A 42 -19.42 4.42 -19.38
CA ARG A 42 -18.97 5.73 -19.87
C ARG A 42 -17.50 5.95 -19.51
N ARG A 43 -16.85 6.85 -20.25
CA ARG A 43 -15.48 7.27 -19.95
C ARG A 43 -15.44 7.96 -18.59
N ARG A 44 -14.57 7.47 -17.71
CA ARG A 44 -14.25 8.09 -16.41
C ARG A 44 -12.76 8.38 -16.37
N GLN A 45 -12.40 9.48 -15.73
CA GLN A 45 -11.03 9.90 -15.50
C GLN A 45 -10.80 9.97 -13.99
N CYS A 46 -9.65 9.47 -13.55
CA CYS A 46 -9.23 9.52 -12.16
C CYS A 46 -7.83 10.13 -12.09
N ASP A 47 -7.63 11.09 -11.18
CA ASP A 47 -6.32 11.68 -10.94
C ASP A 47 -5.38 10.65 -10.30
N THR A 48 -4.14 10.63 -10.77
CA THR A 48 -3.11 9.73 -10.24
C THR A 48 -2.26 10.44 -9.20
N PRO A 49 -1.85 9.75 -8.13
CA PRO A 49 -0.91 10.30 -7.15
C PRO A 49 0.51 10.48 -7.70
N PHE A 50 0.79 9.89 -8.87
CA PHE A 50 2.07 9.95 -9.57
C PHE A 50 1.96 10.75 -10.88
N ARG A 51 3.10 10.93 -11.57
CA ARG A 51 3.20 11.71 -12.82
C ARG A 51 3.72 10.90 -14.02
N GLY A 52 4.33 9.74 -13.77
CA GLY A 52 4.77 8.81 -14.81
C GLY A 52 3.63 8.07 -15.50
N ARG A 53 4.00 7.22 -16.46
CA ARG A 53 3.07 6.37 -17.22
C ARG A 53 2.38 5.41 -16.26
N ALA A 54 1.06 5.26 -16.36
CA ALA A 54 0.37 4.26 -15.55
C ALA A 54 0.41 2.88 -16.21
N VAL A 55 0.50 1.83 -15.40
CA VAL A 55 0.31 0.44 -15.80
C VAL A 55 -0.84 -0.17 -15.04
N LEU A 56 -1.59 -1.07 -15.70
CA LEU A 56 -2.63 -1.86 -15.05
C LEU A 56 -1.96 -2.91 -14.16
N VAL A 57 -2.18 -2.83 -12.85
CA VAL A 57 -1.66 -3.82 -11.88
C VAL A 57 -2.70 -4.86 -11.49
N GLU A 58 -3.99 -4.51 -11.58
CA GLU A 58 -5.08 -5.45 -11.28
C GLU A 58 -6.31 -5.14 -12.13
N ASN A 59 -6.91 -6.18 -12.73
CA ASN A 59 -8.20 -6.07 -13.41
C ASN A 59 -9.32 -6.42 -12.42
N ILE A 60 -10.14 -5.42 -12.06
CA ILE A 60 -11.22 -5.55 -11.06
C ILE A 60 -12.55 -5.91 -11.73
N SER A 61 -12.77 -5.49 -12.98
CA SER A 61 -13.96 -5.85 -13.74
C SER A 61 -13.85 -7.20 -14.44
N GLY A 62 -14.99 -7.86 -14.65
CA GLY A 62 -15.11 -8.97 -15.60
C GLY A 62 -14.78 -8.56 -17.06
N THR A 63 -15.00 -7.30 -17.42
CA THR A 63 -14.49 -6.72 -18.68
C THR A 63 -12.97 -6.60 -18.61
N ARG A 64 -12.24 -7.13 -19.60
CA ARG A 64 -10.79 -6.98 -19.66
C ARG A 64 -10.41 -5.52 -19.93
N CYS A 65 -9.59 -4.94 -19.07
CA CYS A 65 -8.93 -3.67 -19.33
C CYS A 65 -7.76 -3.83 -20.32
N VAL A 66 -7.89 -3.26 -21.52
CA VAL A 66 -6.91 -3.25 -22.62
C VAL A 66 -6.47 -1.81 -22.92
N GLU A 67 -5.17 -1.56 -22.85
CA GLU A 67 -4.60 -0.23 -23.03
C GLU A 67 -4.87 0.31 -24.43
N GLY A 68 -5.19 1.61 -24.54
CA GLY A 68 -5.56 2.27 -25.79
C GLY A 68 -6.98 1.94 -26.28
N SER A 69 -7.56 0.84 -25.81
CA SER A 69 -8.92 0.43 -26.16
C SER A 69 -9.91 1.00 -25.15
N ASN A 70 -9.90 0.51 -23.91
CA ASN A 70 -10.89 0.86 -22.89
C ASN A 70 -10.25 1.38 -21.59
N TRP A 71 -8.94 1.61 -21.60
CA TRP A 71 -8.27 2.46 -20.63
C TRP A 71 -6.99 3.06 -21.23
N GLY A 72 -6.45 4.06 -20.55
CA GLY A 72 -5.14 4.63 -20.85
C GLY A 72 -4.69 5.58 -19.75
N SER A 73 -3.52 6.19 -19.93
CA SER A 73 -2.99 7.20 -19.00
C SER A 73 -2.47 8.44 -19.72
N GLY A 74 -2.48 9.55 -19.00
CA GLY A 74 -1.82 10.80 -19.38
C GLY A 74 -0.99 11.32 -18.21
N ARG A 75 -0.50 12.57 -18.30
CA ARG A 75 0.28 13.18 -17.23
C ARG A 75 -0.60 13.44 -16.01
N GLY A 76 -0.50 12.58 -15.00
CA GLY A 76 -1.22 12.75 -13.74
C GLY A 76 -2.66 12.23 -13.73
N TYR A 77 -3.09 11.46 -14.73
CA TYR A 77 -4.42 10.85 -14.74
C TYR A 77 -4.45 9.51 -15.49
N VAL A 78 -5.43 8.68 -15.12
CA VAL A 78 -5.87 7.50 -15.87
C VAL A 78 -7.29 7.69 -16.34
N TRP A 79 -7.63 7.15 -17.51
CA TRP A 79 -9.01 7.06 -17.96
C TRP A 79 -9.39 5.60 -18.18
N VAL A 80 -10.65 5.28 -17.91
CA VAL A 80 -11.26 3.97 -18.13
C VAL A 80 -12.60 4.15 -18.84
N ASP A 81 -13.01 3.17 -19.63
CA ASP A 81 -14.21 3.24 -20.46
C ASP A 81 -14.80 1.84 -20.68
N ARG A 82 -16.00 1.76 -21.27
CA ARG A 82 -16.63 0.50 -21.72
C ARG A 82 -16.68 -0.61 -20.66
N GLY A 83 -16.80 -0.25 -19.39
CA GLY A 83 -16.91 -1.21 -18.28
C GLY A 83 -15.58 -1.67 -17.68
N CYS A 84 -14.44 -1.14 -18.13
CA CYS A 84 -13.14 -1.40 -17.52
C CYS A 84 -13.08 -0.80 -16.10
N ARG A 85 -12.67 -1.63 -15.14
CA ARG A 85 -12.41 -1.27 -13.75
C ARG A 85 -11.10 -1.92 -13.35
N GLY A 86 -10.14 -1.12 -12.88
CA GLY A 86 -8.81 -1.62 -12.60
C GLY A 86 -8.10 -0.80 -11.54
N ARG A 87 -7.05 -1.41 -10.99
CA ARG A 87 -6.04 -0.73 -10.18
C ARG A 87 -4.83 -0.45 -11.05
N PHE A 88 -4.32 0.78 -10.95
CA PHE A 88 -3.22 1.28 -11.76
C PHE A 88 -2.10 1.78 -10.86
N ALA A 89 -0.86 1.64 -11.29
CA ALA A 89 0.33 2.14 -10.60
C ALA A 89 1.26 2.84 -11.60
N GLU A 90 2.20 3.63 -11.09
CA GLU A 90 3.27 4.18 -11.93
C GLU A 90 4.16 3.07 -12.48
N GLN A 91 4.46 3.12 -13.78
CA GLN A 91 5.48 2.31 -14.42
C GLN A 91 6.83 2.70 -13.83
N ARG A 92 7.31 1.91 -12.86
CA ARG A 92 8.66 2.07 -12.33
C ARG A 92 9.64 1.55 -13.38
N GLY A 93 10.40 2.45 -13.99
CA GLY A 93 11.56 2.09 -14.79
C GLY A 93 12.66 1.56 -13.86
N GLY A 94 13.11 0.34 -14.11
CA GLY A 94 14.33 -0.21 -13.51
C GLY A 94 15.56 0.24 -14.28
#